data_AF-A0A258B5C5-F1
#
_entry.id   AF-A0A258B5C5-F1
#
_cell.length_a   1.000
_cell.length_b   1.000
_cell.length_c   1.000
_cell.angle_alpha   90.00
_cell.angle_beta   90.00
_cell.angle_gamma   90.00
#
_symmetry.space_group_name_H-M   'P 1'
#
loop_
_entity.id
_entity.type
_entity.pdbx_description
1 polymer ?
#
loop_
_entity_poly.entity_id
_entity_poly.type
_entity_poly.pdbx_seq_one_letter_code
_entity_poly.pdbx_strand_id
1 'polypeptide(L)'
;MAVTLFDVPITGSFITLLLAAFLYCIIATGMGLLASTVTKSQIAAMFFAMLATLIPAVQFAGLLDPVSSMEGGGRVIGEIYPATYMINITRGVFSKALGFSDLYDSFKPLLLAVPVILGVAIALLKKQER
;
A
#
# COMPACT_ATOMS: atom_id res chain seq x y z
N MET A 1 -0.41 -17.84 -7.64
CA MET A 1 0.29 -17.56 -8.91
C MET A 1 1.80 -17.61 -8.77
N ALA A 2 2.44 -16.80 -7.91
CA ALA A 2 3.90 -16.81 -7.74
C ALA A 2 4.48 -18.21 -7.49
N VAL A 3 4.00 -18.91 -6.46
CA VAL A 3 4.45 -20.28 -6.14
C VAL A 3 3.92 -21.32 -7.12
N THR A 4 2.67 -21.18 -7.57
CA THR A 4 1.95 -22.25 -8.27
C THR A 4 2.11 -22.25 -9.79
N LEU A 5 2.35 -21.09 -10.40
CA LEU A 5 2.47 -20.93 -11.86
C LEU A 5 3.88 -20.49 -12.26
N PHE A 6 4.51 -19.63 -11.45
CA PHE A 6 5.83 -19.08 -11.75
C PHE A 6 6.97 -19.77 -11.00
N ASP A 7 6.66 -20.78 -10.18
CA ASP A 7 7.61 -21.55 -9.37
C ASP A 7 8.57 -20.66 -8.56
N VAL A 8 8.05 -19.54 -8.04
CA VAL A 8 8.80 -18.61 -7.19
C VAL A 8 8.49 -18.96 -5.73
N PRO A 9 9.38 -19.71 -5.04
CA PRO A 9 9.12 -20.16 -3.69
C PRO A 9 9.11 -18.99 -2.70
N ILE A 10 8.25 -19.09 -1.71
CA ILE A 10 8.26 -18.19 -0.55
C ILE A 10 9.39 -18.65 0.36
N THR A 11 10.50 -17.91 0.37
CA THR A 11 11.69 -18.27 1.15
C THR A 11 11.60 -17.80 2.61
N GLY A 12 10.86 -16.71 2.86
CA GLY A 12 10.62 -16.16 4.19
C GLY A 12 9.32 -16.67 4.82
N SER A 13 8.71 -15.84 5.66
CA SER A 13 7.48 -16.21 6.38
C SER A 13 6.21 -15.90 5.58
N PHE A 14 5.47 -16.95 5.21
CA PHE A 14 4.15 -16.81 4.57
C PHE A 14 3.15 -16.02 5.42
N ILE A 15 3.12 -16.25 6.73
CA ILE A 15 2.22 -15.54 7.65
C ILE A 15 2.55 -14.04 7.67
N THR A 16 3.83 -13.68 7.57
CA THR A 16 4.25 -12.27 7.49
C THR A 16 3.70 -11.62 6.23
N LEU A 17 3.82 -12.28 5.08
CA LEU A 17 3.25 -11.79 3.83
C LEU A 17 1.72 -11.66 3.90
N LEU A 18 1.04 -12.66 4.48
CA LEU A 18 -0.41 -12.68 4.62
C LEU A 18 -0.90 -11.51 5.49
N LEU A 19 -0.24 -11.24 6.62
CA LEU A 19 -0.58 -10.12 7.50
C LEU A 19 -0.37 -8.77 6.82
N ALA A 20 0.74 -8.60 6.10
CA ALA A 20 1.01 -7.38 5.36
C ALA A 20 -0.02 -7.15 4.24
N ALA A 21 -0.34 -8.20 3.47
CA ALA A 21 -1.36 -8.16 2.43
C ALA A 21 -2.74 -7.81 3.01
N PHE A 22 -3.10 -8.39 4.16
CA PHE A 22 -4.35 -8.09 4.85
C PHE A 22 -4.46 -6.62 5.25
N LEU A 23 -3.42 -6.06 5.89
CA LEU A 23 -3.38 -4.64 6.24
C LEU A 23 -3.46 -3.75 4.99
N TYR A 24 -2.73 -4.11 3.93
CA TYR A 24 -2.71 -3.35 2.69
C TYR A 24 -4.05 -3.40 1.95
N CYS A 25 -4.79 -4.52 1.99
CA CYS A 25 -6.15 -4.60 1.46
C CYS A 25 -7.08 -3.60 2.15
N ILE A 26 -7.01 -3.49 3.48
CA ILE A 26 -7.82 -2.50 4.24
C ILE A 26 -7.47 -1.07 3.81
N ILE A 27 -6.18 -0.78 3.67
CA ILE A 27 -5.70 0.53 3.19
C ILE A 27 -6.21 0.82 1.77
N ALA A 28 -6.09 -0.14 0.85
CA ALA A 28 -6.55 0.01 -0.53
C ALA A 28 -8.06 0.25 -0.61
N THR A 29 -8.85 -0.47 0.20
CA THR A 29 -10.29 -0.22 0.33
C THR A 29 -10.57 1.19 0.88
N GLY A 30 -9.85 1.62 1.92
CA GLY A 30 -9.97 2.96 2.48
C GLY A 30 -9.67 4.07 1.46
N MET A 31 -8.65 3.89 0.62
CA MET A 31 -8.34 4.83 -0.46
C MET A 31 -9.46 4.86 -1.53
N GLY A 32 -10.04 3.71 -1.87
CA GLY A 32 -11.20 3.64 -2.76
C GLY A 32 -12.43 4.37 -2.19
N LEU A 33 -12.67 4.24 -0.88
CA LEU A 33 -13.72 4.98 -0.18
C LEU A 33 -13.44 6.48 -0.17
N LEU A 34 -12.19 6.91 0.05
CA LEU A 34 -11.84 8.33 -0.05
C LEU A 34 -12.15 8.89 -1.45
N ALA A 35 -11.80 8.14 -2.50
CA ALA A 35 -12.09 8.54 -3.88
C ALA A 35 -13.60 8.68 -4.16
N SER A 36 -14.45 7.84 -3.55
CA SER A 36 -15.90 7.96 -3.71
C SER A 36 -16.49 9.16 -2.96
N THR A 37 -15.85 9.64 -1.89
CA THR A 37 -16.33 10.82 -1.16
C THR A 37 -16.13 12.14 -1.88
N VAL A 38 -15.16 12.21 -2.79
CA VAL A 38 -14.77 13.47 -3.47
C VAL A 38 -15.43 13.64 -4.85
N THR A 39 -16.12 12.62 -5.37
CA THR A 39 -16.77 12.68 -6.68
C THR A 39 -18.24 12.25 -6.61
N LYS A 40 -19.08 12.81 -7.49
CA LYS A 40 -20.51 12.43 -7.59
C LYS A 40 -20.77 11.32 -8.61
N SER A 41 -19.76 10.95 -9.41
CA SER A 41 -19.87 9.93 -10.46
C SER A 41 -19.03 8.71 -10.11
N GLN A 42 -19.65 7.52 -10.14
CA GLN A 42 -18.97 6.25 -9.88
C GLN A 42 -17.77 6.03 -10.82
N ILE A 43 -17.92 6.36 -12.10
CA ILE A 43 -16.84 6.22 -13.08
C ILE A 43 -15.69 7.15 -12.71
N ALA A 44 -15.98 8.41 -12.35
CA ALA A 44 -14.95 9.36 -11.93
C ALA A 44 -14.23 8.90 -10.65
N ALA A 45 -14.96 8.34 -9.67
CA ALA A 45 -14.38 7.77 -8.45
C ALA A 45 -13.39 6.64 -8.77
N MET A 46 -13.78 5.72 -9.67
CA MET A 46 -12.91 4.61 -10.07
C MET A 46 -11.64 5.09 -10.76
N PHE A 47 -11.74 6.06 -11.67
CA PHE A 47 -10.56 6.66 -12.32
C PHE A 47 -9.67 7.38 -11.32
N PHE A 48 -10.26 8.17 -10.41
CA PHE A 48 -9.50 8.86 -9.38
C PHE A 48 -8.76 7.89 -8.46
N ALA A 49 -9.45 6.85 -7.96
CA ALA A 49 -8.84 5.81 -7.16
C ALA A 49 -7.70 5.11 -7.91
N MET A 50 -7.90 4.77 -9.19
CA MET A 50 -6.86 4.14 -10.01
C MET A 50 -5.64 5.05 -10.16
N LEU A 51 -5.81 6.31 -10.58
CA LEU A 51 -4.69 7.22 -10.81
C LEU A 51 -3.96 7.56 -9.50
N ALA A 52 -4.72 7.86 -8.45
CA ALA A 52 -4.18 8.18 -7.13
C ALA A 52 -3.45 7.00 -6.49
N THR A 53 -3.82 5.76 -6.83
CA THR A 53 -3.14 4.58 -6.27
C THR A 53 -1.98 4.07 -7.10
N LEU A 54 -2.16 4.01 -8.43
CA LEU A 54 -1.23 3.40 -9.35
C LEU A 54 -0.04 4.32 -9.66
N ILE A 55 -0.28 5.61 -9.88
CA ILE A 55 0.82 6.55 -10.21
C ILE A 55 1.84 6.59 -9.06
N PRO A 56 1.46 6.82 -7.79
CA PRO A 56 2.45 6.86 -6.72
C PRO A 56 3.10 5.51 -6.44
N ALA A 57 2.35 4.41 -6.57
CA ALA A 57 2.88 3.07 -6.39
C ALA A 57 3.99 2.74 -7.39
N VAL A 58 3.77 3.06 -8.67
CA VAL A 58 4.74 2.74 -9.73
C VAL A 58 5.94 3.70 -9.69
N GLN A 59 5.67 5.00 -9.50
CA GLN A 59 6.70 6.04 -9.65
C GLN A 59 7.54 6.24 -8.38
N PHE A 60 6.97 6.08 -7.19
CA PHE A 60 7.62 6.51 -5.95
C PHE A 60 7.74 5.42 -4.90
N ALA A 61 7.01 4.31 -5.01
CA ALA A 61 6.93 3.33 -3.93
C ALA A 61 8.01 2.24 -3.96
N GLY A 62 9.12 2.45 -4.67
CA GLY A 62 10.18 1.44 -4.71
C GLY A 62 9.99 0.32 -5.72
N LEU A 63 8.97 0.40 -6.60
CA LEU A 63 8.67 -0.64 -7.59
C LEU A 63 9.69 -0.65 -8.73
N LEU A 64 9.94 0.50 -9.34
CA LEU A 64 10.93 0.69 -10.41
C LEU A 64 12.30 1.03 -9.82
N ASP A 65 12.38 2.14 -9.10
CA ASP A 65 13.58 2.63 -8.44
C ASP A 65 13.42 2.58 -6.93
N PRO A 66 14.43 2.15 -6.15
CA PRO A 66 14.38 2.15 -4.69
C PRO A 66 14.09 3.55 -4.12
N VAL A 67 13.24 3.65 -3.09
CA VAL A 67 12.96 4.94 -2.43
C VAL A 67 14.23 5.59 -1.87
N SER A 68 15.20 4.79 -1.46
CA SER A 68 16.49 5.26 -0.92
C SER A 68 17.37 5.99 -1.95
N SER A 69 17.17 5.77 -3.25
CA SER A 69 17.91 6.46 -4.31
C SER A 69 17.21 7.73 -4.81
N MET A 70 16.00 8.01 -4.34
CA MET A 70 15.27 9.22 -4.72
C MET A 70 15.72 10.41 -3.86
N GLU A 71 15.66 11.61 -4.43
CA GLU A 71 15.89 12.88 -3.73
C GLU A 71 14.65 13.78 -3.77
N GLY A 72 14.59 14.74 -2.84
CA GLY A 72 13.53 15.74 -2.79
C GLY A 72 12.12 15.16 -2.60
N GLY A 73 11.15 15.66 -3.37
CA GLY A 73 9.73 15.34 -3.20
C GLY A 73 9.36 13.88 -3.49
N GLY A 74 10.07 13.23 -4.43
CA GLY A 74 9.81 11.82 -4.77
C GLY A 74 10.08 10.89 -3.59
N ARG A 75 11.16 11.15 -2.84
CA ARG A 75 11.50 10.41 -1.62
C ARG A 75 10.45 10.60 -0.54
N VAL A 76 9.98 11.82 -0.32
CA VAL A 76 8.93 12.12 0.67
C VAL A 76 7.65 11.36 0.35
N ILE A 77 7.23 11.34 -0.92
CA ILE A 77 6.05 10.56 -1.34
C ILE A 77 6.31 9.07 -1.09
N GLY A 78 7.47 8.55 -1.50
CA GLY A 78 7.82 7.15 -1.28
C GLY A 78 7.85 6.74 0.19
N GLU A 79 8.34 7.59 1.09
CA GLU A 79 8.40 7.30 2.53
C GLU A 79 7.01 7.36 3.21
N ILE A 80 6.08 8.16 2.70
CA ILE A 80 4.72 8.27 3.26
C ILE A 80 3.78 7.22 2.67
N TYR A 81 3.97 6.87 1.40
CA TYR A 81 2.99 6.10 0.66
C TYR A 81 2.99 4.61 1.09
N PRO A 82 1.83 4.03 1.46
CA PRO A 82 1.77 2.72 2.09
C PRO A 82 2.24 1.57 1.18
N ALA A 83 2.13 1.73 -0.15
CA ALA A 83 2.57 0.71 -1.09
C ALA A 83 4.07 0.41 -0.97
N THR A 84 4.88 1.38 -0.55
CA THR A 84 6.33 1.22 -0.36
C THR A 84 6.64 0.09 0.62
N TYR A 85 5.91 0.08 1.73
CA TYR A 85 6.11 -0.89 2.79
C TYR A 85 5.62 -2.29 2.38
N MET A 86 4.53 -2.36 1.61
CA MET A 86 4.06 -3.63 1.04
C MET A 86 5.06 -4.21 0.03
N ILE A 87 5.66 -3.37 -0.82
CA ILE A 87 6.71 -3.77 -1.78
C ILE A 87 7.94 -4.25 -1.03
N ASN A 88 8.38 -3.54 0.01
CA ASN A 88 9.52 -3.93 0.84
C ASN A 88 9.31 -5.27 1.54
N ILE A 89 8.13 -5.51 2.13
CA ILE A 89 7.79 -6.78 2.78
C ILE A 89 7.76 -7.92 1.76
N THR A 90 7.10 -7.71 0.61
CA THR A 90 7.02 -8.71 -0.46
C THR A 90 8.41 -9.08 -0.94
N ARG A 91 9.27 -8.10 -1.21
CA ARG A 91 10.67 -8.31 -1.61
C ARG A 91 11.48 -9.03 -0.53
N GLY A 92 11.28 -8.66 0.74
CA GLY A 92 11.95 -9.29 1.87
C GLY A 92 11.59 -10.77 2.02
N VAL A 93 10.30 -11.09 1.92
CA VAL A 93 9.79 -12.46 2.08
C VAL A 93 10.16 -13.35 0.88
N PHE A 94 10.10 -12.86 -0.35
CA PHE A 94 10.42 -13.66 -1.52
C PHE A 94 11.92 -13.77 -1.80
N SER A 95 12.67 -12.67 -1.64
CA SER A 95 14.06 -12.59 -2.12
C SER A 95 15.12 -12.66 -1.02
N LYS A 96 14.75 -12.50 0.25
CA LYS A 96 15.70 -12.40 1.37
C LYS A 96 15.41 -13.35 2.53
N ALA A 97 14.44 -14.26 2.39
CA ALA A 97 14.01 -15.18 3.43
C ALA A 97 13.63 -14.52 4.78
N LEU A 98 13.11 -13.28 4.74
CA LEU A 98 12.82 -12.51 5.95
C LEU A 98 11.48 -12.88 6.59
N GLY A 99 11.44 -12.81 7.92
CA GLY A 99 10.26 -13.01 8.75
C GLY A 99 9.68 -11.72 9.32
N PHE A 100 8.73 -11.87 10.25
CA PHE A 100 8.04 -10.73 10.88
C PHE A 100 9.00 -9.86 11.70
N SER A 101 9.93 -10.47 12.45
CA SER A 101 10.92 -9.77 13.27
C SER A 101 11.81 -8.85 12.44
N ASP A 102 12.20 -9.28 11.25
CA ASP A 102 13.12 -8.55 10.37
C ASP A 102 12.42 -7.40 9.63
N LEU A 103 11.10 -7.51 9.46
CA LEU A 103 10.28 -6.59 8.68
C LEU A 103 9.39 -5.71 9.54
N TYR A 104 9.54 -5.74 10.87
CA TYR A 104 8.71 -5.01 11.81
C TYR A 104 8.66 -3.50 11.52
N ASP A 105 9.77 -2.91 11.10
CA ASP A 105 9.82 -1.48 10.74
C ASP A 105 8.98 -1.15 9.50
N SER A 106 8.77 -2.10 8.58
CA SER A 106 7.85 -1.93 7.46
C SER A 106 6.39 -2.13 7.86
N PHE A 107 6.12 -2.83 8.96
CA PHE A 107 4.75 -2.99 9.47
C PHE A 107 4.22 -1.74 10.17
N LYS A 108 5.07 -0.97 10.87
CA LYS A 108 4.61 0.22 11.63
C LYS A 108 3.86 1.22 10.74
N PRO A 109 4.34 1.60 9.55
CA PRO A 109 3.66 2.58 8.72
C PRO A 109 2.37 2.02 8.10
N LEU A 110 2.31 0.71 7.79
CA LEU A 110 1.07 0.06 7.37
C LEU A 110 0.02 0.07 8.49
N LEU A 111 0.42 -0.27 9.71
CA LEU A 111 -0.46 -0.24 10.89
C LEU A 111 -0.97 1.16 11.19
N LEU A 112 -0.16 2.20 10.96
CA LEU A 112 -0.57 3.60 11.13
C LEU A 112 -1.44 4.08 9.97
N ALA A 113 -1.20 3.64 8.74
CA ALA A 113 -1.97 4.02 7.57
C ALA A 113 -3.43 3.54 7.64
N VAL A 114 -3.70 2.36 8.22
CA VAL A 114 -5.06 1.83 8.39
C VAL A 114 -6.01 2.81 9.11
N PRO A 115 -5.77 3.18 10.39
CA PRO A 115 -6.66 4.08 11.12
C PRO A 115 -6.67 5.49 10.53
N VAL A 116 -5.57 5.97 9.95
CA VAL A 116 -5.51 7.30 9.32
C VAL A 116 -6.41 7.34 8.09
N ILE A 117 -6.24 6.41 7.16
CA ILE A 117 -6.98 6.41 5.89
C ILE A 117 -8.46 6.11 6.14
N LEU A 118 -8.78 5.09 6.94
CA LEU A 118 -10.18 4.80 7.28
C LEU A 118 -10.82 5.90 8.10
N GLY A 119 -10.10 6.48 9.06
CA GLY A 119 -10.61 7.58 9.89
C GLY A 119 -10.97 8.80 9.03
N VAL A 120 -10.09 9.18 8.10
CA VAL A 120 -10.36 10.26 7.14
C VAL A 120 -11.52 9.89 6.20
N ALA A 121 -11.58 8.65 5.72
CA ALA A 121 -12.67 8.19 4.85
C ALA A 121 -14.03 8.32 5.53
N ILE A 122 -14.15 7.83 6.76
CA ILE A 122 -15.38 7.89 7.56
C ILE A 122 -15.75 9.35 7.87
N ALA A 123 -14.77 10.20 8.20
CA ALA A 123 -15.02 11.61 8.49
C ALA A 123 -15.52 12.39 7.26
N LEU A 124 -14.97 12.12 6.08
CA LEU A 124 -15.38 12.78 4.84
C LEU A 124 -16.71 12.24 4.31
N LEU A 125 -17.02 10.96 4.53
CA LEU A 125 -18.29 10.37 4.11
C LEU A 125 -19.49 11.04 4.81
N LYS A 126 -19.37 11.35 6.11
CA LYS A 126 -20.37 12.14 6.84
C LYS A 126 -20.62 13.54 6.25
N LYS A 127 -19.63 14.12 5.58
CA LYS A 127 -19.76 15.44 4.94
C LYS A 127 -20.50 15.35 3.61
N GLN A 128 -20.45 14.21 2.93
CA GLN A 128 -21.13 13.98 1.66
C GLN A 128 -22.65 13.77 1.83
N GLU A 129 -23.09 13.25 2.98
CA GLU A 129 -24.51 13.02 3.31
C GLU A 129 -25.25 14.29 3.77
N ARG A 130 -24.53 15.39 4.05
CA ARG A 130 -25.08 16.71 4.36
C ARG A 130 -25.16 17.60 3.13
#